data_AF-A0A1H0LK37-F1
#
_entry.id   AF-A0A1H0LK37-F1
#
_cell.length_a   1.000
_cell.length_b   1.000
_cell.length_c   1.000
_cell.angle_alpha   90.00
_cell.angle_beta   90.00
_cell.angle_gamma   90.00
#
_symmetry.space_group_name_H-M   'P 1'
#
loop_
_entity.id
_entity.type
_entity.pdbx_description
1 polymer ?
#
loop_
_entity_poly.entity_id
_entity_poly.type
_entity_poly.pdbx_seq_one_letter_code
_entity_poly.pdbx_strand_id
1 'polypeptide(L)'
;MSLKLKITLWVTAGLMLILFISFTFVYYMFIRVTTKGEVELLKEKARVLLLKDLPSHPEYWQNNSQLEELLIPQEMLRYIAPDSKVIYQIYSDLQLLRYPPSYVNKESVALETASDGIFVFVRMPVFVEGHQIATLEIGRSLRMLGEYSHMLISILLLTSTGALILTLVGGYFYTNILFRPIQKFITTMQNIEESGSFRHIDMPAKLSNDELTMFGNTFNRMIDRLQEMFQKQEQFLADASHELRTPLTIIESYASLLSRWAFRDDKLREEALEAIISESAQLKMLTQNLLSLTDTVRENCEQGISFDFLPIVKQTAASLRVTSGREIDVQINSDMNELNMPGDPYKIRQLLIILLDNALKYSQERVVLNVGISENKWVTIKVIDQGIGVAESDLPHLFDRFYRTDKARNRKQGGVGLGLAIALHIVQKHEGTIELQSHLGQGTTAIVKLPKTCQ
;
A
#
# COMPACT_ATOMS: atom_id res chain seq x y z
N MET A 1 -6.64 5.87 25.16
CA MET A 1 -5.96 4.56 25.31
C MET A 1 -5.09 4.33 24.07
N SER A 2 -3.78 4.13 24.23
CA SER A 2 -2.87 4.02 23.07
C SER A 2 -3.21 2.79 22.21
N LEU A 3 -3.02 2.90 20.89
CA LEU A 3 -3.20 1.77 19.96
C LEU A 3 -2.37 0.55 20.41
N LYS A 4 -1.19 0.84 21.00
CA LYS A 4 -0.30 -0.14 21.59
C LYS A 4 -0.99 -1.00 22.65
N LEU A 5 -1.62 -0.36 23.65
CA LEU A 5 -2.31 -1.07 24.73
C LEU A 5 -3.53 -1.86 24.21
N LYS A 6 -4.24 -1.33 23.21
CA LYS A 6 -5.39 -2.03 22.61
C LYS A 6 -4.96 -3.35 21.96
N ILE A 7 -3.90 -3.32 21.14
CA ILE A 7 -3.42 -4.52 20.43
C ILE A 7 -2.91 -5.56 21.44
N THR A 8 -2.10 -5.15 22.42
CA THR A 8 -1.60 -6.07 23.44
C THR A 8 -2.76 -6.74 24.20
N LEU A 9 -3.79 -5.97 24.59
CA LEU A 9 -4.96 -6.54 25.28
C LEU A 9 -5.74 -7.52 24.41
N TRP A 10 -5.98 -7.21 23.13
CA TRP A 10 -6.66 -8.12 22.21
C TRP A 10 -5.90 -9.43 22.01
N VAL A 11 -4.58 -9.37 21.85
CA VAL A 11 -3.73 -10.57 21.72
C VAL A 11 -3.77 -11.39 23.01
N THR A 12 -3.67 -10.75 24.17
CA THR A 12 -3.75 -11.47 25.46
C THR A 12 -5.12 -12.08 25.72
N ALA A 13 -6.19 -11.40 25.33
CA ALA A 13 -7.55 -11.93 25.44
C ALA A 13 -7.76 -13.14 24.51
N GLY A 14 -7.25 -13.06 23.28
CA GLY A 14 -7.26 -14.19 22.35
C GLY A 14 -6.48 -15.40 22.88
N LEU A 15 -5.28 -15.17 23.45
CA LEU A 15 -4.50 -16.24 24.06
C LEU A 15 -5.23 -16.86 25.26
N MET A 16 -5.85 -16.05 26.11
CA MET A 16 -6.63 -16.53 27.26
C MET A 16 -7.78 -17.44 26.82
N LEU A 17 -8.50 -17.08 25.75
CA LEU A 17 -9.56 -17.90 25.18
C LEU A 17 -9.02 -19.24 24.65
N ILE A 18 -7.91 -19.22 23.91
CA ILE A 18 -7.26 -20.42 23.37
C ILE A 18 -6.82 -21.35 24.51
N LEU A 19 -6.19 -20.80 25.55
CA LEU A 19 -5.77 -21.56 26.73
C LEU A 19 -6.97 -22.18 27.44
N PHE A 20 -8.06 -21.42 27.63
CA PHE A 20 -9.28 -21.93 28.25
C PHE A 20 -9.88 -23.11 27.48
N ILE A 21 -10.01 -23.00 26.16
CA ILE A 21 -10.54 -24.07 25.30
C ILE A 21 -9.61 -25.28 25.33
N SER A 22 -8.30 -25.07 25.16
CA SER A 22 -7.29 -26.13 25.17
C SER A 22 -7.28 -26.87 26.52
N PHE A 23 -7.36 -26.16 27.62
CA PHE A 23 -7.33 -26.75 28.96
C PHE A 23 -8.59 -27.55 29.26
N THR A 24 -9.75 -27.02 28.89
CA THR A 24 -11.02 -27.73 29.01
C THR A 24 -10.96 -29.04 28.22
N PHE A 25 -10.39 -29.00 27.00
CA PHE A 25 -10.20 -30.19 26.17
C PHE A 25 -9.23 -31.19 26.80
N VAL A 26 -8.06 -30.75 27.27
CA VAL A 26 -7.05 -31.62 27.91
C VAL A 26 -7.63 -32.28 29.17
N TYR A 27 -8.31 -31.51 30.02
CA TYR A 27 -8.95 -32.02 31.23
C TYR A 27 -10.03 -33.07 30.90
N TYR A 28 -10.92 -32.77 29.96
CA TYR A 28 -11.94 -33.71 29.51
C TYR A 28 -11.33 -35.01 28.96
N MET A 29 -10.30 -34.89 28.09
CA MET A 29 -9.60 -36.04 27.52
C MET A 29 -8.90 -36.86 28.60
N PHE A 30 -8.28 -36.22 29.59
CA PHE A 30 -7.60 -36.90 30.69
C PHE A 30 -8.57 -37.77 31.51
N ILE A 31 -9.72 -37.23 31.91
CA ILE A 31 -10.76 -37.98 32.62
C ILE A 31 -11.28 -39.13 31.77
N ARG A 32 -11.60 -38.86 30.50
CA ARG A 32 -12.18 -39.86 29.59
C ARG A 32 -11.22 -41.03 29.34
N VAL A 33 -9.95 -40.74 29.06
CA VAL A 33 -8.93 -41.75 28.76
C VAL A 33 -8.60 -42.57 30.01
N THR A 34 -8.41 -41.92 31.15
CA THR A 34 -8.03 -42.60 32.40
C THR A 34 -9.14 -43.50 32.92
N THR A 35 -10.39 -43.02 32.97
CA THR A 35 -11.54 -43.84 33.38
C THR A 35 -11.74 -45.04 32.46
N LYS A 36 -11.57 -44.86 31.14
CA LYS A 36 -11.66 -45.98 30.18
C LYS A 36 -10.54 -47.00 30.40
N GLY A 37 -9.31 -46.55 30.69
CA GLY A 37 -8.19 -47.42 31.01
C GLY A 37 -8.44 -48.26 32.26
N GLU A 38 -8.98 -47.66 33.32
CA GLU A 38 -9.34 -48.36 34.56
C GLU A 38 -10.44 -49.41 34.34
N VAL A 39 -11.47 -49.08 33.56
CA VAL A 39 -12.53 -50.03 33.19
C VAL A 39 -11.94 -51.25 32.47
N GLU A 40 -11.07 -51.06 31.49
CA GLU A 40 -10.46 -52.18 30.75
C GLU A 40 -9.52 -53.01 31.64
N LEU A 41 -8.76 -52.38 32.54
CA LEU A 41 -7.93 -53.08 33.51
C LEU A 41 -8.77 -53.99 34.42
N LEU A 42 -9.91 -53.50 34.93
CA LEU A 42 -10.83 -54.27 35.74
C LEU A 42 -11.47 -55.42 34.97
N LYS A 43 -11.83 -55.21 33.70
CA LYS A 43 -12.34 -56.27 32.82
C LYS A 43 -11.32 -57.38 32.63
N GLU A 44 -10.07 -57.03 32.36
CA GLU A 44 -9.02 -58.02 32.13
C GLU A 44 -8.69 -58.78 33.42
N LYS A 45 -8.69 -58.09 34.56
CA LYS A 45 -8.59 -58.71 35.88
C LYS A 45 -9.73 -59.71 36.12
N ALA A 46 -10.98 -59.32 35.82
CA ALA A 46 -12.12 -60.21 35.95
C ALA A 46 -12.00 -61.45 35.03
N ARG A 47 -11.57 -61.29 33.77
CA ARG A 47 -11.33 -62.42 32.85
C ARG A 47 -10.25 -63.38 33.37
N VAL A 48 -9.13 -62.85 33.88
CA VAL A 48 -8.06 -63.68 34.45
C VAL A 48 -8.55 -64.45 35.68
N LEU A 49 -9.36 -63.83 36.54
CA LEU A 49 -9.95 -64.51 37.70
C LEU A 49 -10.92 -65.63 37.28
N LEU A 50 -11.70 -65.43 36.22
CA LEU A 50 -12.59 -66.46 35.67
C LEU A 50 -11.81 -67.62 35.02
N LEU A 51 -10.70 -67.34 34.34
CA LEU A 51 -9.85 -68.36 33.70
C LEU A 51 -9.08 -69.25 34.70
N LYS A 52 -8.85 -68.76 35.93
CA LYS A 52 -8.19 -69.53 37.01
C LYS A 52 -9.13 -70.52 37.71
N ASP A 53 -10.33 -70.75 37.17
CA ASP A 53 -11.32 -71.71 37.67
C ASP A 53 -11.77 -71.47 39.13
N LEU A 54 -11.61 -70.23 39.64
CA LEU A 54 -12.12 -69.77 40.94
C LEU A 54 -13.60 -70.15 41.20
N PRO A 55 -14.50 -70.11 40.20
CA PRO A 55 -15.90 -70.52 40.37
C PRO A 55 -16.11 -72.00 40.68
N SER A 56 -15.22 -72.85 40.18
CA SER A 56 -15.30 -74.32 40.21
C SER A 56 -14.77 -74.90 41.52
N HIS A 57 -14.12 -74.05 42.34
CA HIS A 57 -13.49 -74.42 43.59
C HIS A 57 -13.95 -73.47 44.72
N PRO A 58 -15.09 -73.76 45.38
CA PRO A 58 -15.62 -72.97 46.50
C PRO A 58 -14.62 -72.77 47.65
N GLU A 59 -13.64 -73.66 47.77
CA GLU A 59 -12.60 -73.65 48.78
C GLU A 59 -11.65 -72.45 48.67
N TYR A 60 -11.40 -71.91 47.46
CA TYR A 60 -10.59 -70.69 47.28
C TYR A 60 -11.27 -69.45 47.87
N TRP A 61 -12.60 -69.42 47.90
CA TRP A 61 -13.37 -68.35 48.51
C TRP A 61 -13.42 -68.46 50.04
N GLN A 62 -13.12 -69.64 50.61
CA GLN A 62 -13.11 -69.83 52.06
C GLN A 62 -11.73 -69.52 52.69
N ASN A 63 -10.64 -69.62 51.92
CA ASN A 63 -9.30 -69.30 52.38
C ASN A 63 -8.90 -67.87 52.00
N ASN A 64 -9.19 -66.91 52.88
CA ASN A 64 -9.06 -65.47 52.61
C ASN A 64 -7.66 -65.01 52.18
N SER A 65 -6.58 -65.69 52.59
CA SER A 65 -5.20 -65.18 52.40
C SER A 65 -4.77 -65.07 50.93
N GLN A 66 -5.23 -65.96 50.05
CA GLN A 66 -4.85 -65.92 48.62
C GLN A 66 -5.66 -64.89 47.81
N LEU A 67 -6.89 -64.59 48.25
CA LEU A 67 -7.74 -63.58 47.63
C LEU A 67 -7.40 -62.16 48.13
N GLU A 68 -6.92 -62.03 49.37
CA GLU A 68 -6.36 -60.78 49.91
C GLU A 68 -5.14 -60.30 49.11
N GLU A 69 -4.27 -61.22 48.64
CA GLU A 69 -3.14 -60.88 47.75
C GLU A 69 -3.57 -60.37 46.37
N LEU A 70 -4.80 -60.69 45.93
CA LEU A 70 -5.35 -60.24 44.65
C LEU A 70 -6.05 -58.87 44.75
N LEU A 71 -6.24 -58.33 45.96
CA LEU A 71 -6.83 -57.00 46.14
C LEU A 71 -5.79 -55.90 45.99
N ILE A 72 -6.10 -54.93 45.14
CA ILE A 72 -5.36 -53.68 45.07
C ILE A 72 -6.08 -52.66 45.98
N PRO A 73 -5.41 -51.63 46.51
CA PRO A 73 -6.10 -50.57 47.24
C PRO A 73 -7.25 -49.96 46.42
N GLN A 74 -8.33 -49.58 47.11
CA GLN A 74 -9.53 -48.97 46.53
C GLN A 74 -10.39 -49.88 45.65
N GLU A 75 -10.34 -51.19 45.89
CA GLU A 75 -11.11 -52.20 45.17
C GLU A 75 -12.03 -53.00 46.08
N MET A 76 -13.03 -53.63 45.46
CA MET A 76 -13.95 -54.56 46.07
C MET A 76 -14.19 -55.69 45.08
N LEU A 77 -14.19 -56.92 45.57
CA LEU A 77 -14.58 -58.11 44.82
C LEU A 77 -15.81 -58.71 45.48
N ARG A 78 -16.83 -59.03 44.69
CA ARG A 78 -18.02 -59.77 45.13
C ARG A 78 -18.30 -60.95 44.22
N TYR A 79 -18.71 -62.05 44.84
CA TYR A 79 -19.29 -63.20 44.17
C TYR A 79 -20.77 -63.26 44.53
N ILE A 80 -21.65 -63.05 43.55
CA ILE A 80 -23.07 -62.77 43.77
C ILE A 80 -23.91 -63.92 43.19
N ALA A 81 -24.78 -64.51 44.01
CA ALA A 81 -25.73 -65.55 43.63
C ALA A 81 -26.88 -65.02 42.73
N PRO A 82 -27.64 -65.89 42.06
CA PRO A 82 -28.80 -65.48 41.24
C PRO A 82 -29.90 -64.71 42.01
N ASP A 83 -30.01 -64.89 43.33
CA ASP A 83 -30.93 -64.13 44.19
C ASP A 83 -30.37 -62.76 44.62
N SER A 84 -29.27 -62.32 44.00
CA SER A 84 -28.51 -61.11 44.34
C SER A 84 -27.94 -61.10 45.77
N LYS A 85 -27.88 -62.25 46.45
CA LYS A 85 -27.12 -62.37 47.70
C LYS A 85 -25.63 -62.49 47.42
N VAL A 86 -24.85 -61.81 48.23
CA VAL A 86 -23.39 -61.89 48.21
C VAL A 86 -22.97 -63.21 48.87
N ILE A 87 -22.45 -64.14 48.07
CA ILE A 87 -21.87 -65.40 48.55
C ILE A 87 -20.51 -65.10 49.22
N TYR A 88 -19.71 -64.24 48.57
CA TYR A 88 -18.42 -63.82 49.09
C TYR A 88 -18.17 -62.35 48.76
N GLN A 89 -17.53 -61.64 49.69
CA GLN A 89 -17.08 -60.27 49.49
C GLN A 89 -15.75 -60.02 50.18
N ILE A 90 -14.91 -59.25 49.49
CA ILE A 90 -13.67 -58.74 50.05
C ILE A 90 -13.44 -57.34 49.49
N TYR A 91 -12.91 -56.44 50.30
CA TYR A 91 -12.80 -55.03 49.96
C TYR A 91 -11.60 -54.38 50.65
N SER A 92 -11.01 -53.40 49.98
CA SER A 92 -9.99 -52.50 50.54
C SER A 92 -10.52 -51.08 50.73
N ASP A 93 -11.74 -50.78 50.23
CA ASP A 93 -12.43 -49.51 50.43
C ASP A 93 -13.89 -49.73 50.86
N LEU A 94 -14.21 -49.27 52.08
CA LEU A 94 -15.53 -49.36 52.70
C LEU A 94 -16.62 -48.60 51.93
N GLN A 95 -16.25 -47.60 51.12
CA GLN A 95 -17.23 -46.80 50.38
C GLN A 95 -17.90 -47.60 49.25
N LEU A 96 -17.20 -48.58 48.68
CA LEU A 96 -17.73 -49.47 47.64
C LEU A 96 -18.89 -50.34 48.16
N LEU A 97 -18.94 -50.59 49.47
CA LEU A 97 -19.99 -51.40 50.09
C LEU A 97 -21.37 -50.70 50.11
N ARG A 98 -21.40 -49.37 49.93
CA ARG A 98 -22.65 -48.60 49.89
C ARG A 98 -23.52 -48.94 48.67
N TYR A 99 -22.92 -49.51 47.63
CA TYR A 99 -23.61 -49.87 46.40
C TYR A 99 -24.14 -51.32 46.48
N PRO A 100 -25.44 -51.54 46.21
CA PRO A 100 -26.05 -52.86 46.34
C PRO A 100 -25.49 -53.84 45.30
N PRO A 101 -25.36 -55.13 45.64
CA PRO A 101 -24.96 -56.17 44.69
C PRO A 101 -26.00 -56.31 43.58
N SER A 102 -25.56 -56.54 42.35
CA SER A 102 -26.44 -56.75 41.20
C SER A 102 -25.98 -57.96 40.40
N TYR A 103 -26.86 -58.97 40.30
CA TYR A 103 -26.65 -60.11 39.43
C TYR A 103 -26.96 -59.73 37.97
N VAL A 104 -26.04 -60.04 37.04
CA VAL A 104 -26.19 -59.69 35.62
C VAL A 104 -26.00 -60.91 34.73
N ASN A 105 -26.77 -60.98 33.64
CA ASN A 105 -26.71 -62.10 32.69
C ASN A 105 -25.72 -61.86 31.54
N LYS A 106 -25.11 -60.66 31.46
CA LYS A 106 -24.14 -60.24 30.44
C LYS A 106 -23.08 -59.36 31.08
N GLU A 107 -21.90 -59.28 30.46
CA GLU A 107 -20.86 -58.31 30.84
C GLU A 107 -21.47 -56.91 30.90
N SER A 108 -21.29 -56.22 32.03
CA SER A 108 -21.76 -54.85 32.19
C SER A 108 -20.76 -54.01 32.98
N VAL A 109 -20.76 -52.71 32.70
CA VAL A 109 -19.98 -51.71 33.40
C VAL A 109 -20.95 -50.65 33.92
N ALA A 110 -20.91 -50.37 35.22
CA ALA A 110 -21.65 -49.27 35.83
C ALA A 110 -20.66 -48.20 36.32
N LEU A 111 -21.01 -46.94 36.08
CA LEU A 111 -20.28 -45.77 36.54
C LEU A 111 -21.19 -45.00 37.49
N GLU A 112 -20.81 -44.96 38.77
CA GLU A 112 -21.55 -44.26 39.80
C GLU A 112 -20.75 -43.03 40.24
N THR A 113 -21.41 -41.87 40.29
CA THR A 113 -20.77 -40.62 40.74
C THR A 113 -21.34 -40.22 42.07
N ALA A 114 -20.49 -40.07 43.09
CA ALA A 114 -20.88 -39.54 44.40
C ALA A 114 -19.98 -38.36 44.80
N SER A 115 -20.28 -37.73 45.94
CA SER A 115 -19.48 -36.64 46.51
C SER A 115 -18.01 -37.02 46.74
N ASP A 116 -17.76 -38.31 46.97
CA ASP A 116 -16.47 -38.83 47.41
C ASP A 116 -15.61 -39.36 46.24
N GLY A 117 -16.15 -39.36 45.01
CA GLY A 117 -15.43 -39.78 43.80
C GLY A 117 -16.31 -40.48 42.77
N ILE A 118 -15.65 -40.95 41.70
CA ILE A 118 -16.26 -41.81 40.68
C ILE A 118 -15.97 -43.26 41.05
N PHE A 119 -17.00 -44.11 41.04
CA PHE A 119 -16.90 -45.53 41.31
C PHE A 119 -17.23 -46.32 40.04
N VAL A 120 -16.40 -47.30 39.73
CA VAL A 120 -16.55 -48.17 38.57
C VAL A 120 -16.89 -49.56 39.05
N PHE A 121 -17.93 -50.18 38.50
CA PHE A 121 -18.26 -51.58 38.75
C PHE A 121 -18.23 -52.35 37.45
N VAL A 122 -17.35 -53.34 37.35
CA VAL A 122 -17.30 -54.30 36.25
C VAL A 122 -17.94 -55.60 36.73
N ARG A 123 -18.96 -56.07 36.02
CA ARG A 123 -19.70 -57.28 36.35
C ARG A 123 -19.61 -58.28 35.22
N MET A 124 -19.18 -59.50 35.54
CA MET A 124 -19.06 -60.60 34.58
C MET A 124 -19.87 -61.82 35.04
N PRO A 125 -20.72 -62.40 34.17
CA PRO A 125 -21.44 -63.63 34.49
C PRO A 125 -20.46 -64.81 34.59
N VAL A 126 -20.71 -65.68 35.56
CA VAL A 126 -19.88 -66.86 35.86
C VAL A 126 -20.64 -68.11 35.44
N PHE A 127 -20.07 -68.89 34.52
CA PHE A 127 -20.69 -70.12 34.01
C PHE A 127 -19.90 -71.35 34.44
N VAL A 128 -20.60 -72.38 34.88
CA VAL A 128 -20.06 -73.73 35.13
C VAL A 128 -20.96 -74.71 34.39
N GLU A 129 -20.37 -75.61 33.59
CA GLU A 129 -21.11 -76.58 32.77
C GLU A 129 -22.24 -75.96 31.92
N GLY A 130 -22.00 -74.76 31.39
CA GLY A 130 -22.96 -74.03 30.54
C GLY A 130 -24.09 -73.31 31.29
N HIS A 131 -24.19 -73.43 32.61
CA HIS A 131 -25.18 -72.75 33.44
C HIS A 131 -24.55 -71.59 34.20
N GLN A 132 -25.23 -70.45 34.24
CA GLN A 132 -24.76 -69.32 35.04
C GLN A 132 -25.04 -69.59 36.51
N ILE A 133 -23.98 -69.63 37.32
CA ILE A 133 -24.08 -69.92 38.75
C ILE A 133 -23.91 -68.66 39.61
N ALA A 134 -23.27 -67.61 39.08
CA ALA A 134 -23.01 -66.38 39.81
C ALA A 134 -22.69 -65.18 38.89
N THR A 135 -22.48 -64.03 39.50
CA THR A 135 -21.84 -62.84 38.90
C THR A 135 -20.60 -62.49 39.71
N LEU A 136 -19.47 -62.30 39.02
CA LEU A 136 -18.27 -61.70 39.57
C LEU A 136 -18.37 -60.18 39.40
N GLU A 137 -18.41 -59.43 40.50
CA GLU A 137 -18.42 -57.96 40.50
C GLU A 137 -17.09 -57.46 41.06
N ILE A 138 -16.39 -56.63 40.27
CA ILE A 138 -15.22 -55.88 40.72
C ILE A 138 -15.58 -54.39 40.76
N GLY A 139 -15.64 -53.83 41.96
CA GLY A 139 -15.79 -52.40 42.19
C GLY A 139 -14.44 -51.73 42.40
N ARG A 140 -14.25 -50.52 41.86
CA ARG A 140 -13.08 -49.67 42.13
C ARG A 140 -13.48 -48.23 42.36
N SER A 141 -12.91 -47.64 43.41
CA SER A 141 -13.00 -46.21 43.67
C SER A 141 -11.89 -45.49 42.90
N LEU A 142 -12.26 -44.52 42.06
CA LEU A 142 -11.33 -43.68 41.31
C LEU A 142 -10.97 -42.41 42.10
N ARG A 143 -10.87 -42.47 43.42
CA ARG A 143 -10.55 -41.30 44.24
C ARG A 143 -9.17 -40.70 43.90
N MET A 144 -8.20 -41.57 43.57
CA MET A 144 -6.88 -41.15 43.06
C MET A 144 -6.98 -40.30 41.78
N LEU A 145 -8.02 -40.51 40.95
CA LEU A 145 -8.26 -39.68 39.76
C LEU A 145 -8.54 -38.22 40.16
N GLY A 146 -9.22 -38.00 41.30
CA GLY A 146 -9.45 -36.67 41.85
C GLY A 146 -8.15 -35.97 42.26
N GLU A 147 -7.26 -36.67 42.94
CA GLU A 147 -5.92 -36.15 43.32
C GLU A 147 -5.08 -35.80 42.07
N TYR A 148 -5.04 -36.68 41.08
CA TYR A 148 -4.36 -36.41 39.80
C TYR A 148 -4.99 -35.25 39.03
N SER A 149 -6.31 -35.10 39.09
CA SER A 149 -7.03 -33.99 38.47
C SER A 149 -6.67 -32.65 39.12
N HIS A 150 -6.57 -32.59 40.45
CA HIS A 150 -6.12 -31.38 41.15
C HIS A 150 -4.68 -31.02 40.77
N MET A 151 -3.77 -32.00 40.73
CA MET A 151 -2.39 -31.77 40.30
C MET A 151 -2.32 -31.26 38.86
N LEU A 152 -3.10 -31.85 37.94
CA LEU A 152 -3.18 -31.42 36.55
C LEU A 152 -3.68 -29.96 36.46
N ILE A 153 -4.76 -29.62 37.15
CA ILE A 153 -5.31 -28.25 37.17
C ILE A 153 -4.26 -27.26 37.70
N SER A 154 -3.53 -27.58 38.77
CA SER A 154 -2.49 -26.71 39.31
C SER A 154 -1.35 -26.48 38.31
N ILE A 155 -0.90 -27.52 37.60
CA ILE A 155 0.14 -27.39 36.56
C ILE A 155 -0.37 -26.52 35.40
N LEU A 156 -1.61 -26.74 34.95
CA LEU A 156 -2.24 -25.96 33.90
C LEU A 156 -2.36 -24.47 34.30
N LEU A 157 -2.82 -24.17 35.52
CA LEU A 157 -2.92 -22.80 36.02
C LEU A 157 -1.57 -22.10 36.14
N LEU A 158 -0.54 -22.80 36.63
CA LEU A 158 0.80 -22.26 36.76
C LEU A 158 1.41 -21.93 35.39
N THR A 159 1.33 -22.87 34.45
CA THR A 159 1.84 -22.68 33.09
C THR A 159 1.07 -21.60 32.33
N SER A 160 -0.25 -21.49 32.50
CA SER A 160 -1.06 -20.41 31.94
C SER A 160 -0.68 -19.04 32.46
N THR A 161 -0.50 -18.91 33.78
CA THR A 161 -0.08 -17.64 34.38
C THR A 161 1.26 -17.18 33.81
N GLY A 162 2.21 -18.11 33.69
CA GLY A 162 3.51 -17.84 33.06
C GLY A 162 3.38 -17.39 31.59
N ALA A 163 2.58 -18.11 30.80
CA ALA A 163 2.34 -17.79 29.39
C ALA A 163 1.68 -16.42 29.20
N LEU A 164 0.72 -16.06 30.07
CA LEU A 164 0.06 -14.76 30.03
C LEU A 164 1.02 -13.61 30.36
N ILE A 165 1.85 -13.77 31.39
CA ILE A 165 2.89 -12.78 31.75
C ILE A 165 3.88 -12.60 30.61
N LEU A 166 4.38 -13.69 30.03
CA LEU A 166 5.32 -13.66 28.92
C LEU A 166 4.72 -12.96 27.70
N THR A 167 3.45 -13.22 27.41
CA THR A 167 2.72 -12.59 26.31
C THR A 167 2.49 -11.09 26.55
N LEU A 168 2.17 -10.69 27.78
CA LEU A 168 2.01 -9.28 28.14
C LEU A 168 3.33 -8.51 27.96
N VAL A 169 4.43 -9.04 28.50
CA VAL A 169 5.75 -8.41 28.41
C VAL A 169 6.27 -8.40 26.98
N GLY A 170 6.25 -9.56 26.31
CA GLY A 170 6.69 -9.70 24.92
C GLY A 170 5.86 -8.84 23.97
N GLY A 171 4.54 -8.84 24.14
CA GLY A 171 3.61 -8.03 23.35
C GLY A 171 3.86 -6.53 23.51
N TYR A 172 4.13 -6.06 24.73
CA TYR A 172 4.47 -4.66 24.98
C TYR A 172 5.78 -4.25 24.27
N PHE A 173 6.83 -5.08 24.38
CA PHE A 173 8.12 -4.82 23.70
C PHE A 173 7.99 -4.84 22.18
N TYR A 174 7.36 -5.87 21.61
CA TYR A 174 7.16 -6.03 20.17
C TYR A 174 6.41 -4.84 19.56
N THR A 175 5.34 -4.42 20.22
CA THR A 175 4.53 -3.27 19.82
C THR A 175 5.36 -1.97 19.83
N ASN A 176 6.29 -1.81 20.77
CA ASN A 176 7.11 -0.61 20.81
C ASN A 176 8.13 -0.56 19.66
N ILE A 177 8.65 -1.70 19.22
CA ILE A 177 9.54 -1.80 18.06
C ILE A 177 8.76 -1.48 16.78
N LEU A 178 7.58 -2.08 16.59
CA LEU A 178 6.80 -1.97 15.35
C LEU A 178 6.17 -0.59 15.14
N PHE A 179 5.67 0.05 16.20
CA PHE A 179 4.95 1.32 16.06
C PHE A 179 5.80 2.59 16.20
N ARG A 180 7.04 2.50 16.71
CA ARG A 180 7.93 3.66 16.83
C ARG A 180 8.24 4.32 15.47
N PRO A 181 8.58 3.59 14.40
CA PRO A 181 8.82 4.18 13.08
C PRO A 181 7.59 4.91 12.52
N ILE A 182 6.40 4.31 12.68
CA ILE A 182 5.14 4.91 12.23
C ILE A 182 4.88 6.25 12.92
N GLN A 183 5.12 6.33 14.23
CA GLN A 183 4.97 7.58 14.98
C GLN A 183 5.94 8.66 14.46
N LYS A 184 7.19 8.30 14.14
CA LYS A 184 8.14 9.25 13.53
C LYS A 184 7.62 9.77 12.19
N PHE A 185 7.10 8.89 11.34
CA PHE A 185 6.54 9.29 10.04
C PHE A 185 5.39 10.28 10.21
N ILE A 186 4.45 9.98 11.10
CA ILE A 186 3.31 10.87 11.40
C ILE A 186 3.82 12.22 11.88
N THR A 187 4.76 12.26 12.83
CA THR A 187 5.27 13.53 13.35
C THR A 187 6.04 14.32 12.30
N THR A 188 6.79 13.67 11.41
CA THR A 188 7.49 14.37 10.32
C THR A 188 6.50 14.95 9.33
N MET A 189 5.45 14.21 8.97
CA MET A 189 4.38 14.72 8.08
C MET A 189 3.65 15.92 8.70
N GLN A 190 3.27 15.84 9.97
CA GLN A 190 2.64 16.95 10.69
C GLN A 190 3.55 18.18 10.75
N ASN A 191 4.84 17.99 11.00
CA ASN A 191 5.81 19.09 10.98
C ASN A 191 5.95 19.71 9.59
N ILE A 192 5.92 18.92 8.51
CA ILE A 192 5.96 19.45 7.14
C ILE A 192 4.70 20.28 6.86
N GLU A 193 3.53 19.79 7.27
CA GLU A 193 2.25 20.50 7.13
C GLU A 193 2.24 21.82 7.90
N GLU A 194 2.64 21.82 9.17
CA GLU A 194 2.63 23.01 10.03
C GLU A 194 3.72 24.03 9.66
N SER A 195 4.93 23.56 9.32
CA SER A 195 6.07 24.45 9.04
C SER A 195 6.17 24.89 7.58
N GLY A 196 5.51 24.19 6.66
CA GLY A 196 5.71 24.35 5.22
C GLY A 196 7.11 23.96 4.72
N SER A 197 7.99 23.45 5.60
CA SER A 197 9.35 23.06 5.24
C SER A 197 9.39 21.63 4.74
N PHE A 198 9.88 21.43 3.51
CA PHE A 198 10.14 20.11 2.96
C PHE A 198 11.26 19.44 3.76
N ARG A 199 10.97 18.27 4.35
CA ARG A 199 11.94 17.50 5.13
C ARG A 199 11.87 16.04 4.77
N HIS A 200 13.03 15.38 4.78
CA HIS A 200 13.11 13.94 4.65
C HIS A 200 12.79 13.25 5.96
N ILE A 201 12.30 12.03 5.82
CA ILE A 201 12.18 11.09 6.92
C ILE A 201 13.51 10.34 7.05
N ASP A 202 14.12 10.42 8.24
CA ASP A 202 15.32 9.65 8.58
C ASP A 202 14.99 8.16 8.72
N MET A 203 15.52 7.36 7.80
CA MET A 203 15.33 5.92 7.80
C MET A 203 16.45 5.24 8.60
N PRO A 204 16.12 4.44 9.63
CA PRO A 204 17.14 3.67 10.33
C PRO A 204 17.78 2.65 9.39
N ALA A 205 19.10 2.74 9.19
CA ALA A 205 19.89 1.90 8.27
C ALA A 205 19.82 0.38 8.54
N LYS A 206 19.19 -0.05 9.64
CA LYS A 206 19.06 -1.46 10.07
C LYS A 206 17.67 -2.06 9.88
N LEU A 207 16.69 -1.32 9.35
CA LEU A 207 15.43 -1.91 8.93
C LEU A 207 15.67 -2.62 7.59
N SER A 208 15.92 -3.93 7.68
CA SER A 208 15.87 -4.89 6.57
C SER A 208 14.68 -4.60 5.66
N ASN A 209 14.79 -4.92 4.36
CA ASN A 209 13.88 -4.65 3.23
C ASN A 209 12.36 -4.85 3.48
N ASP A 210 11.79 -4.08 4.40
CA ASP A 210 10.39 -4.12 4.82
C ASP A 210 9.59 -3.06 4.05
N GLU A 211 8.26 -3.24 4.03
CA GLU A 211 7.29 -2.31 3.47
C GLU A 211 7.44 -0.89 4.05
N LEU A 212 7.87 -0.78 5.32
CA LEU A 212 8.14 0.50 5.96
C LEU A 212 9.34 1.23 5.34
N THR A 213 10.38 0.48 4.93
CA THR A 213 11.55 1.05 4.24
C THR A 213 11.17 1.55 2.86
N MET A 214 10.37 0.76 2.12
CA MET A 214 9.84 1.16 0.82
C MET A 214 8.94 2.40 0.94
N PHE A 215 8.07 2.46 1.95
CA PHE A 215 7.22 3.61 2.23
C PHE A 215 8.04 4.87 2.48
N GLY A 216 9.01 4.83 3.39
CA GLY A 216 9.85 6.01 3.72
C GLY A 216 10.64 6.51 2.51
N ASN A 217 11.22 5.61 1.71
CA ASN A 217 11.93 6.00 0.49
C ASN A 217 11.01 6.60 -0.57
N THR A 218 9.80 6.07 -0.71
CA THR A 218 8.81 6.59 -1.67
C THR A 218 8.29 7.96 -1.24
N PHE A 219 8.04 8.15 0.06
CA PHE A 219 7.70 9.44 0.63
C PHE A 219 8.80 10.47 0.38
N ASN A 220 10.06 10.13 0.65
CA ASN A 220 11.20 11.02 0.42
C ASN A 220 11.29 11.46 -1.05
N ARG A 221 11.17 10.53 -2.01
CA ARG A 221 11.14 10.89 -3.45
C ARG A 221 9.97 11.80 -3.83
N MET A 222 8.81 11.64 -3.18
CA MET A 222 7.66 12.52 -3.40
C MET A 222 7.94 13.94 -2.88
N ILE A 223 8.56 14.05 -1.69
CA ILE A 223 8.99 15.33 -1.12
C ILE A 223 10.00 16.03 -2.03
N ASP A 224 10.99 15.30 -2.57
CA ASP A 224 11.96 15.86 -3.51
C ASP A 224 11.27 16.47 -4.74
N ARG A 225 10.35 15.74 -5.35
CA ARG A 225 9.59 16.22 -6.50
C ARG A 225 8.74 17.44 -6.18
N LEU A 226 8.08 17.46 -5.01
CA LEU A 226 7.29 18.61 -4.59
C LEU A 226 8.17 19.84 -4.36
N GLN A 227 9.34 19.65 -3.72
CA GLN A 227 10.30 20.72 -3.49
C GLN A 227 10.83 21.28 -4.81
N GLU A 228 11.21 20.43 -5.77
CA GLU A 228 11.64 20.87 -7.10
C GLU A 228 10.55 21.66 -7.84
N MET A 229 9.30 21.18 -7.79
CA MET A 229 8.17 21.89 -8.39
C MET A 229 7.93 23.25 -7.74
N PHE A 230 8.02 23.31 -6.41
CA PHE A 230 7.84 24.55 -5.66
C PHE A 230 8.95 25.57 -5.99
N GLN A 231 10.21 25.13 -6.03
CA GLN A 231 11.34 25.98 -6.41
C GLN A 231 11.20 26.53 -7.84
N LYS A 232 10.79 25.68 -8.80
CA LYS A 232 10.50 26.12 -10.18
C LYS A 232 9.36 27.14 -10.23
N GLN A 233 8.35 27.00 -9.38
CA GLN A 233 7.25 27.95 -9.28
C GLN A 233 7.70 29.29 -8.68
N GLU A 234 8.50 29.29 -7.61
CA GLU A 234 9.07 30.52 -7.03
C GLU A 234 9.95 31.25 -8.04
N GLN A 235 10.84 30.52 -8.73
CA GLN A 235 11.68 31.08 -9.77
C GLN A 235 10.84 31.72 -10.89
N PHE A 236 9.80 31.03 -11.35
CA PHE A 236 8.87 31.57 -12.35
C PHE A 236 8.20 32.88 -11.90
N LEU A 237 7.75 32.97 -10.64
CA LEU A 237 7.14 34.19 -10.10
C LEU A 237 8.14 35.33 -9.98
N ALA A 238 9.38 35.03 -9.58
CA ALA A 238 10.45 36.01 -9.51
C ALA A 238 10.79 36.55 -10.92
N ASP A 239 10.99 35.66 -11.90
CA ASP A 239 11.31 36.03 -13.27
C ASP A 239 10.18 36.84 -13.92
N ALA A 240 8.92 36.41 -13.74
CA ALA A 240 7.76 37.16 -14.22
C ALA A 240 7.67 38.56 -13.61
N SER A 241 7.97 38.69 -12.31
CA SER A 241 8.00 39.98 -11.61
C SER A 241 9.09 40.91 -12.17
N HIS A 242 10.26 40.36 -12.51
CA HIS A 242 11.36 41.13 -13.11
C HIS A 242 11.04 41.59 -14.54
N GLU A 243 10.52 40.68 -15.37
CA GLU A 243 10.18 40.97 -16.76
C GLU A 243 8.98 41.91 -16.90
N LEU A 244 8.08 41.96 -15.92
CA LEU A 244 6.99 42.96 -15.86
C LEU A 244 7.47 44.33 -15.37
N ARG A 245 8.42 44.38 -14.42
CA ARG A 245 8.89 45.64 -13.82
C ARG A 245 9.59 46.54 -14.83
N THR A 246 10.40 45.96 -15.72
CA THR A 246 11.20 46.69 -16.71
C THR A 246 10.36 47.53 -17.66
N PRO A 247 9.40 46.97 -18.45
CA PRO A 247 8.55 47.76 -19.34
C PRO A 247 7.70 48.77 -18.57
N LEU A 248 7.22 48.41 -17.37
CA LEU A 248 6.44 49.33 -16.52
C LEU A 248 7.27 50.56 -16.11
N THR A 249 8.52 50.36 -15.70
CA THR A 249 9.44 51.46 -15.33
C THR A 249 9.76 52.35 -16.54
N ILE A 250 9.91 51.77 -17.73
CA ILE A 250 10.14 52.52 -18.97
C ILE A 250 8.91 53.38 -19.32
N ILE A 251 7.71 52.79 -19.25
CA ILE A 251 6.45 53.51 -19.47
C ILE A 251 6.30 54.66 -18.47
N GLU A 252 6.54 54.42 -17.18
CA GLU A 252 6.49 55.46 -16.14
C GLU A 252 7.51 56.58 -16.39
N SER A 253 8.73 56.24 -16.79
CA SER A 253 9.78 57.20 -17.11
C SER A 253 9.39 58.10 -18.28
N TYR A 254 8.96 57.52 -19.40
CA TYR A 254 8.52 58.29 -20.58
C TYR A 254 7.25 59.10 -20.30
N ALA A 255 6.31 58.57 -19.53
CA ALA A 255 5.13 59.32 -19.10
C ALA A 255 5.50 60.52 -18.21
N SER A 256 6.48 60.35 -17.31
CA SER A 256 7.01 61.45 -16.49
C SER A 256 7.74 62.51 -17.32
N LEU A 257 8.52 62.08 -18.32
CA LEU A 257 9.18 62.98 -19.28
C LEU A 257 8.16 63.80 -20.07
N LEU A 258 7.12 63.15 -20.61
CA LEU A 258 6.01 63.82 -21.27
C LEU A 258 5.32 64.83 -20.33
N SER A 259 4.98 64.43 -19.11
CA SER A 259 4.33 65.32 -18.14
C SER A 259 5.13 66.60 -17.86
N ARG A 260 6.47 66.53 -17.88
CA ARG A 260 7.35 67.66 -17.57
C ARG A 260 7.77 68.49 -18.80
N TRP A 261 7.89 67.88 -19.99
CA TRP A 261 8.54 68.48 -21.17
C TRP A 261 7.70 68.45 -22.46
N ALA A 262 6.48 67.91 -22.46
CA ALA A 262 5.68 67.66 -23.68
C ALA A 262 5.42 68.89 -24.59
N PHE A 263 5.60 70.11 -24.09
CA PHE A 263 5.38 71.35 -24.85
C PHE A 263 6.66 71.94 -25.46
N ARG A 264 7.84 71.37 -25.19
CA ARG A 264 9.13 71.99 -25.53
C ARG A 264 9.85 71.35 -26.72
N ASP A 265 9.52 70.10 -27.07
CA ASP A 265 10.14 69.38 -28.18
C ASP A 265 9.17 68.33 -28.76
N ASP A 266 8.75 68.55 -30.01
CA ASP A 266 7.82 67.67 -30.72
C ASP A 266 8.44 66.29 -31.02
N LYS A 267 9.76 66.20 -31.24
CA LYS A 267 10.44 64.93 -31.51
C LYS A 267 10.51 64.06 -30.26
N LEU A 268 10.86 64.67 -29.13
CA LEU A 268 10.88 63.97 -27.83
C LEU A 268 9.48 63.44 -27.46
N ARG A 269 8.43 64.20 -27.79
CA ARG A 269 7.04 63.77 -27.57
C ARG A 269 6.67 62.55 -28.40
N GLU A 270 7.04 62.55 -29.69
CA GLU A 270 6.79 61.44 -30.60
C GLU A 270 7.56 60.18 -30.16
N GLU A 271 8.85 60.32 -29.85
CA GLU A 271 9.68 59.23 -29.33
C GLU A 271 9.12 58.63 -28.03
N ALA A 272 8.71 59.46 -27.07
CA ALA A 272 8.14 59.00 -25.82
C ALA A 272 6.78 58.30 -26.01
N LEU A 273 5.95 58.78 -26.94
CA LEU A 273 4.67 58.16 -27.25
C LEU A 273 4.86 56.80 -27.93
N GLU A 274 5.77 56.71 -28.90
CA GLU A 274 6.14 55.45 -29.55
C GLU A 274 6.71 54.44 -28.54
N ALA A 275 7.59 54.88 -27.64
CA ALA A 275 8.13 54.03 -26.59
C ALA A 275 7.04 53.49 -25.66
N ILE A 276 6.11 54.35 -25.18
CA ILE A 276 5.00 53.91 -24.33
C ILE A 276 4.09 52.90 -25.06
N ILE A 277 3.76 53.15 -26.33
CA ILE A 277 2.92 52.24 -27.14
C ILE A 277 3.63 50.89 -27.32
N SER A 278 4.93 50.92 -27.64
CA SER A 278 5.74 49.72 -27.85
C SER A 278 5.83 48.87 -26.58
N GLU A 279 6.18 49.48 -25.45
CA GLU A 279 6.30 48.79 -24.15
C GLU A 279 4.93 48.29 -23.65
N SER A 280 3.85 49.03 -23.89
CA SER A 280 2.48 48.58 -23.55
C SER A 280 2.08 47.35 -24.36
N ALA A 281 2.44 47.31 -25.65
CA ALA A 281 2.21 46.15 -26.50
C ALA A 281 3.05 44.94 -26.04
N GLN A 282 4.31 45.17 -25.63
CA GLN A 282 5.16 44.12 -25.05
C GLN A 282 4.58 43.57 -23.74
N LEU A 283 4.10 44.43 -22.85
CA LEU A 283 3.47 44.03 -21.59
C LEU A 283 2.17 43.24 -21.82
N LYS A 284 1.36 43.64 -22.81
CA LYS A 284 0.19 42.85 -23.25
C LYS A 284 0.59 41.47 -23.76
N MET A 285 1.64 41.36 -24.57
CA MET A 285 2.12 40.06 -25.05
C MET A 285 2.64 39.19 -23.89
N LEU A 286 3.39 39.78 -22.95
CA LEU A 286 3.90 39.08 -21.77
C LEU A 286 2.78 38.54 -20.89
N THR A 287 1.78 39.36 -20.58
CA THR A 287 0.62 38.93 -19.78
C THR A 287 -0.20 37.84 -20.47
N GLN A 288 -0.41 37.92 -21.77
CA GLN A 288 -1.08 36.86 -22.54
C GLN A 288 -0.27 35.54 -22.52
N ASN A 289 1.06 35.64 -22.62
CA ASN A 289 1.97 34.49 -22.54
C ASN A 289 2.01 33.87 -21.14
N LEU A 290 1.88 34.67 -20.08
CA LEU A 290 1.76 34.16 -18.72
C LEU A 290 0.42 33.44 -18.52
N LEU A 291 -0.68 34.04 -18.99
CA LEU A 291 -2.01 33.46 -18.87
C LEU A 291 -2.11 32.10 -19.61
N SER A 292 -1.51 32.02 -20.80
CA SER A 292 -1.49 30.76 -21.57
C SER A 292 -0.69 29.63 -20.90
N LEU A 293 0.23 29.96 -20.00
CA LEU A 293 0.98 29.00 -19.17
C LEU A 293 0.26 28.62 -17.87
N THR A 294 -0.74 29.41 -17.45
CA THR A 294 -1.56 29.14 -16.25
C THR A 294 -2.84 28.36 -16.55
N ASP A 295 -3.27 28.30 -17.81
CA ASP A 295 -4.40 27.46 -18.24
C ASP A 295 -4.13 26.01 -17.85
N THR A 296 -4.78 25.55 -16.78
CA THR A 296 -4.51 24.27 -16.11
C THR A 296 -4.37 23.11 -17.09
N VAL A 297 -3.41 22.21 -16.80
CA VAL A 297 -3.06 20.96 -17.51
C VAL A 297 -4.23 19.94 -17.56
N ARG A 298 -5.46 20.34 -17.21
CA ARG A 298 -6.55 19.44 -16.85
C ARG A 298 -7.69 19.35 -17.86
N GLU A 299 -7.40 19.61 -19.12
CA GLU A 299 -8.24 19.22 -20.25
C GLU A 299 -7.35 18.48 -21.26
N ASN A 300 -7.25 17.17 -21.09
CA ASN A 300 -6.68 16.28 -22.12
C ASN A 300 -7.58 16.38 -23.34
N CYS A 301 -6.99 16.70 -24.50
CA CYS A 301 -7.70 16.98 -25.74
C CYS A 301 -8.84 18.00 -25.56
N GLU A 302 -8.55 19.30 -25.74
CA GLU A 302 -9.57 20.34 -25.91
C GLU A 302 -10.70 19.79 -26.79
N GLN A 303 -11.88 19.68 -26.18
CA GLN A 303 -12.93 18.71 -26.50
C GLN A 303 -13.31 18.68 -28.00
N GLY A 304 -13.09 17.54 -28.66
CA GLY A 304 -13.94 17.04 -29.76
C GLY A 304 -13.95 17.81 -31.09
N ILE A 305 -13.20 18.89 -31.26
CA ILE A 305 -13.15 19.62 -32.53
C ILE A 305 -12.06 19.00 -33.40
N SER A 306 -12.48 18.24 -34.41
CA SER A 306 -11.60 17.89 -35.53
C SER A 306 -11.56 19.06 -36.50
N PHE A 307 -10.37 19.51 -36.87
CA PHE A 307 -10.18 20.57 -37.85
C PHE A 307 -9.16 20.16 -38.90
N ASP A 308 -9.26 20.75 -40.09
CA ASP A 308 -8.26 20.57 -41.15
C ASP A 308 -7.02 21.41 -40.85
N PHE A 309 -5.89 20.74 -40.65
CA PHE A 309 -4.62 21.33 -40.27
C PHE A 309 -3.94 22.07 -41.42
N LEU A 310 -4.09 21.62 -42.67
CA LEU A 310 -3.35 22.18 -43.81
C LEU A 310 -3.70 23.65 -44.10
N PRO A 311 -4.96 24.11 -44.03
CA PRO A 311 -5.31 25.52 -44.13
C PRO A 311 -4.63 26.38 -43.07
N ILE A 312 -4.53 25.90 -41.83
CA ILE A 312 -3.89 26.65 -40.73
C ILE A 312 -2.40 26.83 -41.01
N VAL A 313 -1.71 25.77 -41.45
CA VAL A 313 -0.31 25.81 -41.86
C VAL A 313 -0.09 26.85 -42.96
N LYS A 314 -0.86 26.75 -44.05
CA LYS A 314 -0.75 27.65 -45.22
C LYS A 314 -1.03 29.11 -44.84
N GLN A 315 -2.11 29.36 -44.09
CA GLN A 315 -2.48 30.71 -43.66
C GLN A 315 -1.45 31.32 -42.70
N THR A 316 -0.92 30.53 -41.76
CA THR A 316 0.05 31.02 -40.78
C THR A 316 1.38 31.37 -41.45
N ALA A 317 1.87 30.51 -42.35
CA ALA A 317 3.07 30.79 -43.14
C ALA A 317 2.88 31.99 -44.06
N ALA A 318 1.73 32.11 -44.74
CA ALA A 318 1.44 33.27 -45.60
C ALA A 318 1.38 34.58 -44.80
N SER A 319 0.72 34.58 -43.64
CA SER A 319 0.65 35.76 -42.75
C SER A 319 2.04 36.19 -42.30
N LEU A 320 2.88 35.26 -41.84
CA LEU A 320 4.24 35.58 -41.38
C LEU A 320 5.17 35.99 -42.53
N ARG A 321 4.97 35.46 -43.74
CA ARG A 321 5.68 35.92 -44.95
C ARG A 321 5.39 37.40 -45.23
N VAL A 322 4.13 37.83 -45.11
CA VAL A 322 3.73 39.25 -45.29
C VAL A 322 4.32 40.13 -44.19
N THR A 323 4.21 39.72 -42.92
CA THR A 323 4.67 40.54 -41.79
C THR A 323 6.20 40.63 -41.69
N SER A 324 6.92 39.54 -41.98
CA SER A 324 8.39 39.52 -41.87
C SER A 324 9.11 40.00 -43.14
N GLY A 325 8.41 40.04 -44.29
CA GLY A 325 9.02 40.32 -45.59
C GLY A 325 9.96 39.22 -46.10
N ARG A 326 9.97 38.04 -45.47
CA ARG A 326 10.88 36.93 -45.78
C ARG A 326 10.15 35.70 -46.27
N GLU A 327 10.79 34.94 -47.14
CA GLU A 327 10.19 33.72 -47.68
C GLU A 327 10.20 32.56 -46.69
N ILE A 328 9.04 31.90 -46.58
CA ILE A 328 8.84 30.64 -45.87
C ILE A 328 8.44 29.60 -46.92
N ASP A 329 9.26 28.56 -47.08
CA ASP A 329 8.98 27.46 -48.00
C ASP A 329 8.15 26.38 -47.28
N VAL A 330 6.92 26.18 -47.74
CA VAL A 330 5.97 25.24 -47.12
C VAL A 330 5.95 23.97 -47.95
N GLN A 331 6.52 22.90 -47.40
CA GLN A 331 6.62 21.58 -48.00
C GLN A 331 5.61 20.66 -47.33
N ILE A 332 4.56 20.27 -48.05
CA ILE A 332 3.57 19.30 -47.59
C ILE A 332 3.80 18.03 -48.40
N ASN A 333 3.97 16.88 -47.73
CA ASN A 333 4.13 15.61 -48.43
C ASN A 333 2.96 15.39 -49.39
N SER A 334 3.29 15.13 -50.67
CA SER A 334 2.44 15.29 -51.86
C SER A 334 1.14 14.46 -51.90
N ASP A 335 0.97 13.52 -50.96
CA ASP A 335 -0.21 12.64 -50.89
C ASP A 335 -1.31 13.16 -49.94
N MET A 336 -1.16 14.38 -49.38
CA MET A 336 -2.11 14.95 -48.42
C MET A 336 -2.89 16.14 -48.98
N ASN A 337 -4.15 15.88 -49.34
CA ASN A 337 -5.09 16.94 -49.71
C ASN A 337 -5.84 17.53 -48.50
N GLU A 338 -6.09 16.73 -47.46
CA GLU A 338 -6.73 17.12 -46.20
C GLU A 338 -6.04 16.43 -45.02
N LEU A 339 -5.89 17.12 -43.89
CA LEU A 339 -5.34 16.54 -42.67
C LEU A 339 -6.18 16.94 -41.45
N ASN A 340 -7.19 16.12 -41.16
CA ASN A 340 -8.00 16.28 -39.96
C ASN A 340 -7.25 15.78 -38.72
N MET A 341 -7.17 16.63 -37.70
CA MET A 341 -6.64 16.29 -36.37
C MET A 341 -7.51 16.88 -35.26
N PRO A 342 -7.58 16.22 -34.08
CA PRO A 342 -8.25 16.79 -32.92
C PRO A 342 -7.40 17.86 -32.25
N GLY A 343 -8.05 18.91 -31.73
CA GLY A 343 -7.42 19.93 -30.89
C GLY A 343 -7.95 21.34 -31.15
N ASP A 344 -7.36 22.33 -30.50
CA ASP A 344 -7.73 23.73 -30.72
C ASP A 344 -6.93 24.33 -31.90
N PRO A 345 -7.60 24.71 -33.01
CA PRO A 345 -6.94 25.34 -34.16
C PRO A 345 -6.21 26.65 -33.80
N TYR A 346 -6.65 27.38 -32.77
CA TYR A 346 -6.00 28.60 -32.29
C TYR A 346 -4.68 28.30 -31.56
N LYS A 347 -4.65 27.28 -30.69
CA LYS A 347 -3.42 26.85 -30.01
C LYS A 347 -2.41 26.28 -30.99
N ILE A 348 -2.86 25.51 -31.98
CA ILE A 348 -1.98 24.99 -33.03
C ILE A 348 -1.43 26.10 -33.93
N ARG A 349 -2.25 27.10 -34.28
CA ARG A 349 -1.76 28.33 -34.93
C ARG A 349 -0.71 29.03 -34.08
N GLN A 350 -0.94 29.18 -32.77
CA GLN A 350 0.02 29.80 -31.84
C GLN A 350 1.35 29.03 -31.81
N LEU A 351 1.31 27.69 -31.77
CA LEU A 351 2.50 26.85 -31.85
C LEU A 351 3.30 27.12 -33.13
N LEU A 352 2.63 27.14 -34.29
CA LEU A 352 3.28 27.43 -35.58
C LEU A 352 3.89 28.84 -35.59
N ILE A 353 3.18 29.84 -35.06
CA ILE A 353 3.69 31.21 -34.95
C ILE A 353 4.97 31.22 -34.11
N ILE A 354 4.99 30.59 -32.94
CA ILE A 354 6.17 30.56 -32.06
C ILE A 354 7.38 29.96 -32.78
N LEU A 355 7.21 28.81 -33.44
CA LEU A 355 8.32 28.12 -34.08
C LEU A 355 8.84 28.88 -35.31
N LEU A 356 7.94 29.39 -36.15
CA LEU A 356 8.30 30.15 -37.35
C LEU A 356 8.90 31.52 -37.00
N ASP A 357 8.35 32.22 -36.01
CA ASP A 357 8.88 33.49 -35.53
C ASP A 357 10.30 33.31 -34.94
N ASN A 358 10.54 32.25 -34.18
CA ASN A 358 11.90 31.91 -33.74
C ASN A 358 12.84 31.65 -34.93
N ALA A 359 12.43 30.82 -35.89
CA ALA A 359 13.23 30.54 -37.08
C ALA A 359 13.58 31.82 -37.87
N LEU A 360 12.61 32.73 -38.04
CA LEU A 360 12.81 34.02 -38.72
C LEU A 360 13.70 34.96 -37.91
N LYS A 361 13.62 34.99 -36.58
CA LYS A 361 14.46 35.85 -35.73
C LYS A 361 15.92 35.42 -35.71
N TYR A 362 16.20 34.12 -35.81
CA TYR A 362 17.55 33.57 -35.61
C TYR A 362 18.27 33.12 -36.89
N SER A 363 17.56 33.01 -38.01
CA SER A 363 18.13 32.78 -39.34
C SER A 363 18.11 34.06 -40.18
N GLN A 364 19.05 34.23 -41.12
CA GLN A 364 18.98 35.25 -42.19
C GLN A 364 18.55 34.66 -43.54
N GLU A 365 18.51 33.33 -43.67
CA GLU A 365 18.21 32.62 -44.91
C GLU A 365 16.73 32.16 -44.97
N ARG A 366 16.39 31.34 -45.96
CA ARG A 366 15.02 30.82 -46.13
C ARG A 366 14.68 29.87 -44.98
N VAL A 367 13.45 29.96 -44.46
CA VAL A 367 12.92 29.03 -43.46
C VAL A 367 12.07 27.97 -44.15
N VAL A 368 12.24 26.71 -43.81
CA VAL A 368 11.48 25.59 -44.38
C VAL A 368 10.50 25.04 -43.33
N LEU A 369 9.23 24.96 -43.69
CA LEU A 369 8.17 24.32 -42.91
C LEU A 369 7.76 23.02 -43.61
N ASN A 370 8.17 21.88 -43.07
CA ASN A 370 7.83 20.57 -43.59
C ASN A 370 6.72 19.92 -42.74
N VAL A 371 5.64 19.50 -43.39
CA VAL A 371 4.52 18.79 -42.77
C VAL A 371 4.34 17.42 -43.41
N GLY A 372 4.34 16.38 -42.57
CA GLY A 372 4.18 14.99 -42.99
C GLY A 372 3.39 14.15 -41.98
N ILE A 373 3.10 12.90 -42.36
CA ILE A 373 2.45 11.90 -41.52
C ILE A 373 3.39 10.70 -41.49
N SER A 374 3.68 10.21 -40.30
CA SER A 374 4.43 8.96 -40.11
C SER A 374 3.49 7.76 -40.12
N GLU A 375 4.00 6.58 -40.46
CA GLU A 375 3.26 5.30 -40.54
C GLU A 375 2.42 5.00 -39.28
N ASN A 376 2.81 5.53 -38.12
CA ASN A 376 2.14 5.32 -36.83
C ASN A 376 0.98 6.31 -36.51
N LYS A 377 0.36 6.97 -37.50
CA LYS A 377 -0.70 7.98 -37.31
C LYS A 377 -0.27 9.22 -36.50
N TRP A 378 0.97 9.64 -36.64
CA TRP A 378 1.48 10.89 -36.07
C TRP A 378 1.64 11.96 -37.15
N VAL A 379 1.14 13.16 -36.89
CA VAL A 379 1.42 14.36 -37.69
C VAL A 379 2.76 14.91 -37.25
N THR A 380 3.70 15.02 -38.19
CA THR A 380 5.03 15.56 -37.95
C THR A 380 5.15 16.94 -38.58
N ILE A 381 5.54 17.93 -37.79
CA ILE A 381 5.79 19.30 -38.20
C ILE A 381 7.28 19.57 -37.95
N LYS A 382 8.02 19.94 -38.99
CA LYS A 382 9.43 20.33 -38.88
C LYS A 382 9.60 21.77 -39.34
N VAL A 383 10.11 22.62 -38.47
CA VAL A 383 10.54 23.98 -38.81
C VAL A 383 12.07 23.98 -38.84
N ILE A 384 12.64 24.25 -40.01
CA ILE A 384 14.08 24.19 -40.27
C ILE A 384 14.56 25.61 -40.58
N ASP A 385 15.57 26.05 -39.85
CA ASP A 385 16.26 27.31 -40.06
C ASP A 385 17.78 27.08 -40.20
N GLN A 386 18.44 27.97 -40.93
CA GLN A 386 19.90 28.00 -41.15
C GLN A 386 20.54 29.15 -40.37
N GLY A 387 20.10 29.33 -39.12
CA GLY A 387 20.56 30.40 -38.25
C GLY A 387 21.86 30.12 -37.50
N ILE A 388 22.06 30.90 -36.44
CA ILE A 388 23.25 30.80 -35.59
C ILE A 388 23.41 29.44 -34.87
N GLY A 389 22.35 28.64 -34.84
CA GLY A 389 22.28 27.41 -34.05
C GLY A 389 22.39 27.63 -32.54
N VAL A 390 22.30 26.54 -31.79
CA VAL A 390 22.36 26.51 -30.32
C VAL A 390 23.46 25.55 -29.88
N ALA A 391 24.15 25.89 -28.79
CA ALA A 391 25.16 25.03 -28.19
C ALA A 391 24.50 23.81 -27.52
N GLU A 392 25.19 22.67 -27.52
CA GLU A 392 24.66 21.43 -26.95
C GLU A 392 24.34 21.56 -25.45
N SER A 393 25.11 22.37 -24.72
CA SER A 393 24.87 22.69 -23.31
C SER A 393 23.54 23.40 -23.05
N ASP A 394 23.04 24.15 -24.03
CA ASP A 394 21.87 25.01 -23.86
C ASP A 394 20.58 24.29 -24.30
N LEU A 395 20.70 23.26 -25.16
CA LEU A 395 19.57 22.49 -25.69
C LEU A 395 18.60 21.96 -24.61
N PRO A 396 19.07 21.38 -23.47
CA PRO A 396 18.17 20.89 -22.43
C PRO A 396 17.33 21.99 -21.76
N HIS A 397 17.80 23.24 -21.82
CA HIS A 397 17.23 24.38 -21.11
C HIS A 397 16.37 25.28 -22.01
N LEU A 398 16.35 25.08 -23.32
CA LEU A 398 15.60 25.94 -24.25
C LEU A 398 14.09 25.96 -24.02
N PHE A 399 13.54 24.92 -23.38
CA PHE A 399 12.14 24.86 -23.00
C PHE A 399 11.87 25.39 -21.59
N ASP A 400 12.92 25.72 -20.82
CA ASP A 400 12.77 26.37 -19.52
C ASP A 400 12.22 27.79 -19.71
N ARG A 401 11.31 28.19 -18.82
CA ARG A 401 10.66 29.49 -18.89
C ARG A 401 11.70 30.60 -18.70
N PHE A 402 11.59 31.66 -19.48
CA PHE A 402 12.50 32.82 -19.45
C PHE A 402 13.97 32.51 -19.82
N TYR A 403 14.28 31.26 -20.19
CA TYR A 403 15.64 30.90 -20.59
C TYR A 403 16.01 31.50 -21.94
N ARG A 404 17.23 32.04 -22.02
CA ARG A 404 17.81 32.64 -23.22
C ARG A 404 19.31 32.36 -23.23
N THR A 405 19.85 32.08 -24.41
CA THR A 405 21.30 31.97 -24.59
C THR A 405 21.97 33.34 -24.50
N ASP A 406 23.20 33.41 -23.98
CA ASP A 406 23.91 34.69 -23.76
C ASP A 406 24.06 35.52 -25.05
N LYS A 407 24.25 34.85 -26.20
CA LYS A 407 24.32 35.51 -27.52
C LYS A 407 22.99 36.12 -27.96
N ALA A 408 21.86 35.58 -27.51
CA ALA A 408 20.53 36.12 -27.79
C ALA A 408 20.15 37.28 -26.84
N ARG A 409 20.85 37.45 -25.72
CA ARG A 409 20.59 38.50 -24.72
C ARG A 409 20.98 39.90 -25.20
N ASN A 410 22.02 39.99 -26.04
CA ASN A 410 22.60 41.26 -26.51
C ASN A 410 21.91 41.86 -27.77
N ARG A 411 20.87 41.24 -28.34
CA ARG A 411 20.14 41.81 -29.48
C ARG A 411 18.90 42.58 -29.03
N LYS A 412 18.73 43.81 -29.53
CA LYS A 412 17.55 44.67 -29.31
C LYS A 412 16.20 44.05 -29.75
N GLN A 413 16.20 42.97 -30.54
CA GLN A 413 14.99 42.28 -31.06
C GLN A 413 14.64 40.97 -30.32
N GLY A 414 15.31 40.64 -29.22
CA GLY A 414 15.10 39.36 -28.53
C GLY A 414 13.82 39.32 -27.68
N GLY A 415 13.04 38.24 -27.80
CA GLY A 415 11.82 38.02 -27.01
C GLY A 415 12.08 37.60 -25.56
N VAL A 416 11.01 37.46 -24.77
CA VAL A 416 11.04 37.24 -23.30
C VAL A 416 11.49 35.81 -22.89
N GLY A 417 11.73 34.90 -23.84
CA GLY A 417 12.11 33.51 -23.50
C GLY A 417 10.95 32.62 -23.04
N LEU A 418 9.70 33.06 -23.22
CA LEU A 418 8.51 32.25 -22.91
C LEU A 418 8.01 31.42 -24.10
N GLY A 419 8.41 31.75 -25.33
CA GLY A 419 7.86 31.15 -26.54
C GLY A 419 7.99 29.62 -26.57
N LEU A 420 9.21 29.09 -26.44
CA LEU A 420 9.43 27.64 -26.49
C LEU A 420 8.77 26.89 -25.32
N ALA A 421 8.70 27.50 -24.13
CA ALA A 421 7.95 26.93 -23.00
C ALA A 421 6.44 26.84 -23.30
N ILE A 422 5.86 27.84 -23.98
CA ILE A 422 4.46 27.81 -24.44
C ILE A 422 4.28 26.75 -25.53
N ALA A 423 5.22 26.65 -26.48
CA ALA A 423 5.19 25.61 -27.51
C ALA A 423 5.19 24.20 -26.89
N LEU A 424 6.07 23.95 -25.92
CA LEU A 424 6.09 22.70 -25.16
C LEU A 424 4.75 22.46 -24.46
N HIS A 425 4.19 23.46 -23.80
CA HIS A 425 2.89 23.35 -23.12
C HIS A 425 1.75 23.01 -24.09
N ILE A 426 1.68 23.67 -25.25
CA ILE A 426 0.68 23.40 -26.29
C ILE A 426 0.83 21.96 -26.80
N VAL A 427 2.05 21.53 -27.12
CA VAL A 427 2.33 20.18 -27.61
C VAL A 427 1.97 19.12 -26.58
N GLN A 428 2.29 19.34 -25.30
CA GLN A 428 1.92 18.45 -24.20
C GLN A 428 0.39 18.36 -24.00
N LYS A 429 -0.34 19.48 -24.11
CA LYS A 429 -1.82 19.48 -24.09
C LYS A 429 -2.45 18.68 -25.23
N HIS A 430 -1.74 18.57 -26.35
CA HIS A 430 -2.13 17.75 -27.50
C HIS A 430 -1.50 16.34 -27.46
N GLU A 431 -0.99 15.90 -26.30
CA GLU A 431 -0.38 14.57 -26.10
C GLU A 431 0.78 14.28 -27.07
N GLY A 432 1.45 15.35 -27.52
CA GLY A 432 2.55 15.31 -28.47
C GLY A 432 3.94 15.38 -27.85
N THR A 433 4.95 15.36 -28.71
CA THR A 433 6.35 15.56 -28.35
C THR A 433 6.98 16.66 -29.21
N ILE A 434 7.83 17.49 -28.61
CA ILE A 434 8.63 18.50 -29.31
C ILE A 434 10.11 18.28 -28.99
N GLU A 435 10.95 18.33 -30.01
CA GLU A 435 12.40 18.16 -29.92
C GLU A 435 13.10 19.26 -30.74
N LEU A 436 14.29 19.67 -30.29
CA LEU A 436 15.14 20.62 -31.02
C LEU A 436 16.45 19.92 -31.38
N GLN A 437 16.78 19.93 -32.67
CA GLN A 437 18.07 19.47 -33.19
C GLN A 437 18.82 20.69 -33.71
N SER A 438 19.96 21.03 -33.10
CA SER A 438 20.74 22.19 -33.50
C SER A 438 22.24 21.95 -33.33
N HIS A 439 23.00 22.55 -34.23
CA HIS A 439 24.45 22.69 -34.10
C HIS A 439 24.83 24.14 -34.32
N LEU A 440 25.77 24.62 -33.50
CA LEU A 440 26.23 26.00 -33.57
C LEU A 440 26.77 26.33 -34.98
N GLY A 441 26.23 27.38 -35.59
CA GLY A 441 26.57 27.84 -36.94
C GLY A 441 25.93 27.07 -38.10
N GLN A 442 25.14 26.01 -37.83
CA GLN A 442 24.47 25.22 -38.86
C GLN A 442 22.94 25.42 -38.90
N GLY A 443 22.37 26.03 -37.85
CA GLY A 443 20.94 26.30 -37.72
C GLY A 443 20.23 25.36 -36.74
N THR A 444 18.90 25.42 -36.74
CA THR A 444 18.04 24.66 -35.81
C THR A 444 16.89 24.02 -36.56
N THR A 445 16.54 22.80 -36.14
CA THR A 445 15.34 22.10 -36.58
C THR A 445 14.45 21.81 -35.37
N ALA A 446 13.28 22.42 -35.33
CA ALA A 446 12.23 22.10 -34.37
C ALA A 446 11.33 21.00 -34.94
N ILE A 447 11.21 19.88 -34.22
CA ILE A 447 10.45 18.71 -34.64
C ILE A 447 9.30 18.52 -33.65
N VAL A 448 8.07 18.71 -34.12
CA VAL A 448 6.86 18.43 -33.35
C VAL A 448 6.18 17.19 -33.91
N LYS A 449 5.74 16.29 -33.03
CA LYS A 449 4.91 15.13 -33.35
C LYS A 449 3.61 15.22 -32.56
N LEU A 450 2.47 15.22 -33.25
CA LEU A 450 1.14 15.24 -32.66
C LEU A 450 0.35 13.98 -33.07
N PRO A 451 -0.46 13.39 -32.19
CA PRO A 451 -1.29 12.25 -32.54
C PRO A 451 -2.42 12.67 -33.49
N LYS A 452 -2.72 11.85 -34.50
CA LYS A 452 -3.85 12.07 -35.42
C LYS A 452 -5.22 11.76 -34.77
N THR A 453 -5.22 11.10 -33.62
CA THR A 453 -6.43 10.71 -32.86
C THR A 453 -6.12 10.81 -31.36
N CYS A 454 -7.01 11.44 -30.57
CA CYS A 454 -6.97 11.39 -29.11
C CYS A 454 -7.26 9.96 -28.61
N GLN A 455 -6.57 9.50 -27.56
CA GLN A 455 -6.82 8.20 -26.93
C GLN A 455 -7.77 8.29 -25.74
#